data_AF-A0A2R6DN65-F1
#
_entry.id   AF-A0A2R6DN65-F1
#
_cell.length_a   1.000
_cell.length_b   1.000
_cell.length_c   1.000
_cell.angle_alpha   90.00
_cell.angle_beta   90.00
_cell.angle_gamma   90.00
#
_symmetry.space_group_name_H-M   'P 1'
#
loop_
_entity.id
_entity.type
_entity.pdbx_description
1 polymer ?
#
loop_
_entity_poly.entity_id
_entity_poly.type
_entity_poly.pdbx_seq_one_letter_code
_entity_poly.pdbx_strand_id
1 'polypeptide(L)'
;MTADATLTERVLMPVASDTDARTACRVLTSYSPDRVIAVHVIEKAGGVPDKASVEQRRNSARMTFAAVDETFDDSRTAVETEIRYGTDVAQAVVGSLTVGDGLLASGDRGV
;
A
#
# COMPACT_ATOMS: atom_id res chain seq x y z
N MET A 1 -13.01 -23.31 16.63
CA MET A 1 -12.72 -23.10 15.20
C MET A 1 -11.86 -21.86 15.15
N THR A 2 -10.58 -22.04 15.46
CA THR A 2 -9.60 -20.94 15.52
C THR A 2 -9.08 -20.76 14.12
N ALA A 3 -9.20 -19.54 13.56
CA ALA A 3 -8.69 -19.24 12.24
C ALA A 3 -7.19 -19.56 12.23
N ASP A 4 -6.80 -20.51 11.38
CA ASP A 4 -5.42 -20.73 10.96
C ASP A 4 -5.09 -19.57 10.01
N ALA A 5 -4.90 -18.38 10.59
CA ALA A 5 -4.56 -17.19 9.84
C ALA A 5 -3.14 -17.40 9.29
N THR A 6 -3.07 -17.89 8.06
CA THR A 6 -1.78 -17.98 7.37
C THR A 6 -1.23 -16.56 7.26
N LEU A 7 0.08 -16.39 7.44
CA LEU A 7 0.74 -15.08 7.56
C LEU A 7 0.48 -14.13 6.37
N THR A 8 -0.05 -14.65 5.26
CA THR A 8 -0.31 -13.97 3.98
C THR A 8 -1.80 -13.78 3.67
N GLU A 9 -2.70 -14.12 4.58
CA GLU A 9 -4.15 -13.95 4.38
C GLU A 9 -4.51 -12.48 4.11
N ARG A 10 -3.81 -11.55 4.78
CA ARG A 10 -3.88 -10.10 4.49
C ARG A 10 -2.50 -9.46 4.53
N VAL A 11 -2.13 -8.83 3.42
CA VAL A 11 -0.89 -8.08 3.29
C VAL A 11 -1.19 -6.59 3.23
N LEU A 12 -0.54 -5.80 4.08
CA LEU A 12 -0.55 -4.35 3.98
C LEU A 12 0.70 -3.92 3.19
N MET A 13 0.49 -3.24 2.08
CA MET A 13 1.54 -2.84 1.14
C MET A 13 1.61 -1.31 1.06
N PRO A 14 2.45 -0.66 1.88
CA PRO A 14 2.76 0.75 1.67
C PRO A 14 3.42 0.96 0.31
N VAL A 15 2.95 1.97 -0.43
CA VAL A 15 3.45 2.30 -1.76
C VAL A 15 3.73 3.79 -1.87
N ALA A 16 4.97 4.14 -2.19
CA ALA A 16 5.37 5.54 -2.38
C ALA A 16 5.25 6.02 -3.84
N SER A 17 5.25 5.09 -4.80
CA SER A 17 5.17 5.37 -6.24
C SER A 17 4.73 4.15 -7.03
N ASP A 18 4.43 4.31 -8.32
CA ASP A 18 4.07 3.21 -9.23
C ASP A 18 5.19 2.17 -9.35
N THR A 19 6.45 2.62 -9.39
CA THR A 19 7.61 1.74 -9.49
C THR A 19 7.79 0.93 -8.21
N ASP A 20 7.50 1.56 -7.07
CA ASP A 20 7.50 0.90 -5.76
C ASP A 20 6.43 -0.19 -5.69
N ALA A 21 5.20 0.16 -6.08
CA ALA A 21 4.08 -0.76 -6.17
C ALA A 21 4.41 -1.97 -7.04
N ARG A 22 4.92 -1.76 -8.27
CA ARG A 22 5.26 -2.86 -9.19
C ARG A 22 6.32 -3.80 -8.62
N THR A 23 7.33 -3.24 -7.94
CA THR A 23 8.39 -4.03 -7.30
C THR A 23 7.82 -4.90 -6.17
N ALA A 24 7.03 -4.29 -5.29
CA ALA A 24 6.41 -5.00 -4.18
C ALA A 24 5.42 -6.08 -4.67
N CYS A 25 4.58 -5.76 -5.66
CA CYS A 25 3.62 -6.71 -6.22
C CYS A 25 4.31 -7.95 -6.82
N ARG A 26 5.41 -7.78 -7.56
CA ARG A 26 6.19 -8.92 -8.11
C ARG A 26 6.66 -9.90 -7.03
N VAL A 27 7.08 -9.38 -5.88
CA VAL A 27 7.48 -10.21 -4.74
C VAL A 27 6.24 -10.91 -4.16
N LEU A 28 5.15 -10.16 -3.96
CA LEU A 28 3.91 -10.67 -3.38
C LEU A 28 3.19 -11.73 -4.21
N THR A 29 3.24 -11.65 -5.55
CA THR A 29 2.65 -12.68 -6.42
C THR A 29 3.18 -14.09 -6.10
N SER A 30 4.45 -14.21 -5.70
CA SER A 30 5.06 -15.50 -5.34
C SER A 30 4.49 -16.09 -4.04
N TYR A 31 3.94 -15.25 -3.16
CA TYR A 31 3.34 -15.66 -1.89
C TYR A 31 1.84 -15.95 -1.99
N SER A 32 1.21 -15.63 -3.13
CA SER A 32 -0.22 -15.86 -3.38
C SER A 32 -1.13 -15.38 -2.23
N PRO A 33 -1.03 -14.10 -1.81
CA PRO A 33 -1.86 -13.57 -0.73
C PRO A 33 -3.34 -13.60 -1.13
N ASP A 34 -4.22 -13.84 -0.16
CA ASP A 34 -5.68 -13.78 -0.41
C ASP A 34 -6.16 -12.33 -0.57
N ARG A 35 -5.49 -11.39 0.10
CA ARG A 35 -5.82 -9.97 0.06
C ARG A 35 -4.59 -9.08 0.19
N VAL A 36 -4.54 -8.02 -0.63
CA VAL A 36 -3.55 -6.96 -0.56
C VAL A 36 -4.25 -5.62 -0.36
N ILE A 37 -3.80 -4.86 0.63
CA ILE A 37 -4.25 -3.50 0.91
C ILE A 37 -3.09 -2.55 0.57
N ALA A 38 -3.19 -1.87 -0.57
CA ALA A 38 -2.20 -0.89 -1.00
C ALA A 38 -2.46 0.46 -0.32
N VAL A 39 -1.51 0.95 0.47
CA VAL A 39 -1.64 2.20 1.22
C VAL A 39 -0.69 3.26 0.66
N HIS A 40 -1.23 4.38 0.22
CA HIS A 40 -0.45 5.55 -0.17
C HIS A 40 -0.59 6.66 0.86
N VAL A 41 0.53 7.14 1.41
CA VAL A 41 0.54 8.23 2.39
C VAL A 41 0.86 9.54 1.69
N ILE A 42 -0.07 10.48 1.76
CA ILE A 42 0.14 11.87 1.31
C ILE A 42 0.64 12.67 2.51
N GLU A 43 1.90 13.11 2.44
CA GLU A 43 2.50 13.94 3.48
C GLU A 43 1.75 15.27 3.63
N LYS A 44 1.32 15.54 4.86
CA LYS A 44 0.94 16.88 5.30
C LYS A 44 2.18 17.54 5.88
N ALA A 45 2.94 18.26 5.05
CA ALA A 45 3.94 19.19 5.58
C ALA A 45 3.25 20.16 6.56
N GLY A 46 3.93 20.57 7.64
CA GLY A 46 3.37 21.44 8.68
C GLY A 46 2.96 22.87 8.25
N GLY A 47 2.90 23.15 6.94
CA GLY A 47 2.41 24.39 6.34
C GLY A 47 1.17 24.14 5.47
N VAL A 48 0.57 25.21 4.93
CA VAL A 48 -0.59 25.09 4.03
C VAL A 48 -0.15 24.47 2.70
N PRO A 49 -0.57 23.24 2.35
CA PRO A 49 -0.25 22.67 1.07
C PRO A 49 -1.08 23.39 -0.01
N ASP A 50 -0.44 23.83 -1.09
CA ASP A 50 -1.17 24.36 -2.25
C ASP A 50 -2.14 23.32 -2.80
N LYS A 51 -3.39 23.71 -3.12
CA LYS A 51 -4.42 22.81 -3.67
C LYS A 51 -3.93 22.02 -4.89
N ALA A 52 -3.13 22.65 -5.75
CA ALA A 52 -2.55 21.99 -6.93
C ALA A 52 -1.60 20.85 -6.54
N SER A 53 -0.79 21.05 -5.49
CA SER A 53 0.15 20.04 -5.00
C SER A 53 -0.54 18.82 -4.37
N VAL A 54 -1.73 19.00 -3.79
CA VAL A 54 -2.53 17.90 -3.23
C VAL A 54 -3.15 17.06 -4.34
N GLU A 55 -3.75 17.70 -5.34
CA GLU A 55 -4.36 16.99 -6.47
C GLU A 55 -3.33 16.24 -7.32
N GLN A 56 -2.14 16.81 -7.52
CA GLN A 56 -1.03 16.11 -8.17
C GLN A 56 -0.63 14.83 -7.42
N ARG A 57 -0.45 14.91 -6.10
CA ARG A 57 -0.14 13.73 -5.28
C ARG A 57 -1.24 12.69 -5.32
N ARG A 58 -2.51 13.12 -5.30
CA ARG A 58 -3.66 12.21 -5.45
C ARG A 58 -3.68 11.54 -6.83
N ASN A 59 -3.26 12.25 -7.87
CA ASN A 59 -3.11 11.66 -9.20
C ASN A 59 -1.99 10.62 -9.24
N SER A 60 -0.85 10.91 -8.61
CA SER A 60 0.23 9.93 -8.44
C SER A 60 -0.22 8.69 -7.66
N ALA A 61 -1.01 8.86 -6.60
CA ALA A 61 -1.61 7.74 -5.86
C ALA A 61 -2.51 6.87 -6.75
N ARG A 62 -3.35 7.49 -7.59
CA ARG A 62 -4.20 6.77 -8.55
C ARG A 62 -3.38 5.95 -9.56
N MET A 63 -2.32 6.53 -10.12
CA MET A 63 -1.43 5.81 -11.04
C MET A 63 -0.73 4.64 -10.34
N THR A 64 -0.34 4.84 -9.08
CA THR A 64 0.28 3.80 -8.26
C THR A 64 -0.69 2.65 -8.00
N PHE A 65 -1.93 2.95 -7.66
CA PHE A 65 -2.97 1.93 -7.43
C PHE A 65 -3.36 1.18 -8.70
N ALA A 66 -3.43 1.85 -9.85
CA ALA A 66 -3.66 1.19 -11.13
C ALA A 66 -2.57 0.14 -11.41
N ALA A 67 -1.30 0.44 -11.11
CA ALA A 67 -0.22 -0.52 -11.27
C ALA A 67 -0.31 -1.74 -10.34
N VAL A 68 -0.90 -1.58 -9.15
CA VAL A 68 -1.18 -2.71 -8.23
C VAL A 68 -2.28 -3.58 -8.82
N ASP A 69 -3.39 -2.96 -9.21
CA ASP A 69 -4.56 -3.63 -9.79
C ASP A 69 -4.17 -4.43 -11.04
N GLU A 70 -3.45 -3.80 -11.98
CA GLU A 70 -2.90 -4.44 -13.19
C GLU A 70 -2.02 -5.66 -12.88
N THR A 71 -1.29 -5.67 -11.75
CA THR A 71 -0.41 -6.79 -11.41
C THR A 71 -1.18 -8.00 -10.86
N PHE A 72 -2.34 -7.76 -10.25
CA PHE A 72 -3.15 -8.79 -9.61
C PHE A 72 -4.43 -9.16 -10.38
N ASP A 73 -4.72 -8.51 -11.52
CA ASP A 73 -5.92 -8.73 -12.34
C ASP A 73 -6.13 -10.21 -12.73
N ASP A 74 -5.04 -10.91 -13.05
CA ASP A 74 -5.05 -12.35 -13.38
C ASP A 74 -4.99 -13.29 -12.15
N SER A 75 -5.00 -12.74 -10.93
CA SER A 75 -4.85 -13.48 -9.69
C SER A 75 -6.18 -13.59 -8.92
N ARG A 76 -6.27 -14.54 -7.96
CA ARG A 76 -7.40 -14.61 -7.02
C ARG A 76 -7.29 -13.62 -5.85
N THR A 77 -6.26 -12.79 -5.85
CA THR A 77 -5.97 -11.83 -4.78
C THR A 77 -7.00 -10.71 -4.79
N ALA A 78 -7.66 -10.46 -3.67
CA ALA A 78 -8.49 -9.27 -3.52
C ALA A 78 -7.61 -8.03 -3.30
N VAL A 79 -7.73 -7.01 -4.16
CA VAL A 79 -7.00 -5.74 -4.02
C VAL A 79 -7.90 -4.66 -3.43
N GLU A 80 -7.41 -4.00 -2.38
CA GLU A 80 -8.01 -2.81 -1.78
C GLU A 80 -6.99 -1.66 -1.77
N THR A 81 -7.47 -0.42 -1.86
CA THR A 81 -6.60 0.77 -1.92
C THR A 81 -7.02 1.80 -0.89
N GLU A 82 -6.03 2.41 -0.23
CA GLU A 82 -6.27 3.38 0.83
C GLU A 82 -5.32 4.58 0.72
N ILE A 83 -5.88 5.79 0.79
CA ILE A 83 -5.09 7.02 0.91
C ILE A 83 -5.11 7.47 2.37
N ARG A 84 -3.93 7.59 2.97
CA ARG A 84 -3.75 8.17 4.31
C ARG A 84 -3.07 9.52 4.21
N TYR A 85 -3.31 10.36 5.21
CA TYR A 85 -2.61 11.63 5.37
C TYR A 85 -1.85 11.59 6.68
N GLY A 86 -0.54 11.84 6.62
CA GLY A 86 0.32 11.79 7.80
C GLY A 86 1.46 12.77 7.70
N THR A 87 2.05 13.11 8.84
CA THR A 87 3.32 13.83 8.91
C THR A 87 4.49 12.86 9.05
N ASP A 88 4.20 11.60 9.41
CA ASP A 88 5.13 10.49 9.53
C ASP A 88 4.53 9.29 8.77
N VAL A 89 5.23 8.87 7.70
CA VAL A 89 4.78 7.78 6.81
C VAL A 89 4.74 6.44 7.55
N ALA A 90 5.72 6.17 8.42
CA ALA A 90 5.77 4.91 9.16
C ALA A 90 4.60 4.82 10.15
N GLN A 91 4.30 5.91 10.87
CA GLN A 91 3.15 5.96 11.77
C GLN A 91 1.81 5.87 11.03
N ALA A 92 1.70 6.50 9.85
CA ALA A 92 0.49 6.41 9.04
C ALA A 92 0.24 4.97 8.55
N VAL A 93 1.30 4.25 8.20
CA VAL A 93 1.25 2.83 7.79
C VAL A 93 0.90 1.93 8.97
N VAL A 94 1.55 2.11 10.13
CA VAL A 94 1.24 1.34 11.36
C VAL A 94 -0.20 1.61 11.82
N GLY A 95 -0.70 2.84 11.70
CA GLY A 95 -2.08 3.19 12.01
C GLY A 95 -3.13 2.66 11.02
N SER A 96 -2.74 2.07 9.89
CA SER A 96 -3.66 1.30 9.03
C SER A 96 -3.88 -0.12 9.56
N LEU A 97 -3.01 -0.62 10.45
CA LEU A 97 -3.18 -1.92 11.09
C LEU A 97 -4.21 -1.79 12.23
N THR A 98 -5.38 -2.39 12.07
CA THR A 98 -6.22 -2.68 13.25
C THR A 98 -5.54 -3.82 14.02
N VAL A 99 -5.40 -3.69 15.34
CA VAL A 99 -4.74 -4.69 16.21
C VAL A 99 -5.34 -6.07 15.95
N GLY A 100 -4.61 -6.91 15.21
CA GLY A 100 -5.09 -8.23 14.76
C GLY A 100 -4.20 -8.87 13.71
N ASP A 101 -4.05 -8.27 12.53
CA ASP A 101 -3.63 -9.04 11.34
C ASP A 101 -2.94 -8.15 10.29
N GLY A 102 -1.72 -8.47 9.86
CA GLY A 102 -1.11 -7.86 8.67
C GLY A 102 0.41 -7.91 8.60
N LEU A 103 0.95 -8.56 7.58
CA LEU A 103 2.35 -8.48 7.19
C LEU A 103 2.62 -7.16 6.44
N LEU A 104 3.64 -6.41 6.87
CA LEU A 104 4.11 -5.19 6.19
C LEU A 104 5.15 -5.55 5.12
N ALA A 105 4.82 -5.34 3.85
CA ALA A 105 5.77 -5.46 2.75
C ALA A 105 6.33 -4.07 2.39
N SER A 106 7.56 -3.78 2.80
CA SER A 106 8.27 -2.55 2.41
C SER A 106 9.38 -2.90 1.42
N GLY A 107 9.36 -2.28 0.23
CA GLY A 107 10.46 -2.33 -0.71
C GLY A 107 11.52 -1.29 -0.35
N ASP A 108 12.55 -1.70 0.41
CA ASP A 108 13.69 -0.84 0.68
C ASP A 108 14.53 -0.69 -0.60
N ARG A 109 14.67 0.55 -1.10
CA ARG A 109 15.51 0.85 -2.27
C ARG A 109 16.97 0.88 -1.83
N GLY A 110 17.65 -0.25 -1.99
CA GLY A 110 19.12 -0.29 -2.05
C GLY A 110 19.61 0.54 -3.25
N VAL A 111 20.53 1.46 -2.95
CA VAL A 111 21.19 2.47 -3.80
C VAL A 111 21.51 2.06 -5.24
#